data_AF-A0A8J9X3T2-F1
#
_entry.id   AF-A0A8J9X3T2-F1
#
_cell.length_a   1.000
_cell.length_b   1.000
_cell.length_c   1.000
_cell.angle_alpha   90.00
_cell.angle_beta   90.00
_cell.angle_gamma   90.00
#
_symmetry.space_group_name_H-M   'P 1'
#
loop_
_entity.id
_entity.type
_entity.pdbx_description
1 polymer ?
#
loop_
_entity_poly.entity_id
_entity_poly.type
_entity_poly.pdbx_seq_one_letter_code
_entity_poly.pdbx_strand_id
1 'polypeptide(L)'
;VRNAQHMGASGVLIADNTCICSDTTCTAANPTAPCEMTEPIMADDGSGADISIPSFLLYKTDADKIIAEVKENRPVQAEMAWSLPSPDDRVEYDLWTSPSDGISAEFIRDWKDVAIALGDKAYFTPHMYLHDGEKSGCHAPNGDNYCFTLCTNSG
;
A
#
# COMPACT_ATOMS: atom_id res chain seq x y z
N VAL A 1 1.39 9.93 12.89
CA VAL A 1 -0.09 9.90 13.03
C VAL A 1 -0.55 9.82 14.48
N ARG A 2 -0.09 8.84 15.29
CA ARG A 2 -0.51 8.64 16.70
C ARG A 2 -0.61 9.94 17.53
N ASN A 3 0.41 10.79 17.45
CA ASN A 3 0.43 12.06 18.19
C ASN A 3 -0.76 12.96 17.85
N ALA A 4 -1.10 13.08 16.56
CA ALA A 4 -2.24 13.88 16.12
C ALA A 4 -3.57 13.30 16.62
N GLN A 5 -3.71 11.96 16.59
CA GLN A 5 -4.87 11.26 17.17
C GLN A 5 -5.02 11.56 18.66
N HIS A 6 -3.95 11.45 19.44
CA HIS A 6 -3.99 11.75 20.88
C HIS A 6 -4.28 13.23 21.18
N MET A 7 -4.02 14.13 20.23
CA MET A 7 -4.38 15.54 20.30
C MET A 7 -5.83 15.83 19.86
N GLY A 8 -6.61 14.81 19.48
CA GLY A 8 -8.00 14.97 19.06
C GLY A 8 -8.20 15.36 17.60
N ALA A 9 -7.19 15.18 16.75
CA ALA A 9 -7.36 15.39 15.31
C ALA A 9 -8.37 14.37 14.74
N SER A 10 -9.24 14.83 13.83
CA SER A 10 -10.19 13.94 13.13
C SER A 10 -9.56 13.16 11.97
N GLY A 11 -8.34 13.49 11.59
CA GLY A 11 -7.58 12.84 10.51
C GLY A 11 -6.25 13.55 10.29
N VAL A 12 -5.39 12.96 9.46
CA VAL A 12 -4.05 13.49 9.18
C VAL A 12 -3.77 13.48 7.69
N LEU A 13 -3.36 14.63 7.16
CA LEU A 13 -2.67 14.72 5.87
C LEU A 13 -1.17 14.82 6.13
N ILE A 14 -0.41 13.89 5.59
CA ILE A 14 1.04 13.85 5.69
C ILE A 14 1.60 14.39 4.38
N ALA A 15 2.47 15.39 4.48
CA ALA A 15 3.14 15.98 3.34
C ALA A 15 4.44 15.23 3.09
N ASP A 16 4.61 14.69 1.89
CA ASP A 16 5.92 14.23 1.44
C ASP A 16 6.91 15.41 1.37
N ASN A 17 8.14 15.15 1.76
CA ASN A 17 9.22 16.13 1.78
C ASN A 17 10.17 16.00 0.57
N THR A 18 10.05 14.94 -0.22
CA THR A 18 10.86 14.71 -1.41
C THR A 18 10.02 14.80 -2.69
N CYS A 19 10.63 15.19 -3.80
CA CYS A 19 9.98 15.17 -5.10
C CYS A 19 10.13 13.80 -5.75
N ILE A 20 9.11 13.32 -6.47
CA ILE A 20 9.29 12.18 -7.38
C ILE A 20 10.06 12.64 -8.61
N CYS A 21 11.03 11.86 -9.06
CA CYS A 21 11.88 12.21 -10.21
C CYS A 21 11.09 12.37 -11.53
N SER A 22 9.93 11.71 -11.66
CA SER A 22 9.02 11.88 -12.79
C SER A 22 8.27 13.22 -12.77
N ASP A 23 8.18 13.89 -11.61
CA ASP A 23 7.58 15.22 -11.49
C ASP A 23 8.61 16.31 -11.81
N THR A 24 8.62 16.72 -13.07
CA THR A 24 9.50 17.78 -13.57
C THR A 24 9.20 19.14 -12.96
N THR A 25 7.96 19.38 -12.52
CA THR A 25 7.58 20.66 -11.89
C THR A 25 8.12 20.76 -10.47
N CYS A 26 8.02 19.67 -9.71
CA CYS A 26 8.58 19.58 -8.36
C CYS A 26 10.10 19.72 -8.37
N THR A 27 10.77 18.96 -9.25
CA THR A 27 12.24 18.93 -9.35
C THR A 27 12.81 20.25 -9.87
N ALA A 28 12.14 20.92 -10.81
CA ALA A 28 12.53 22.26 -11.26
C ALA A 28 12.40 23.32 -10.16
N ALA A 29 11.38 23.21 -9.30
CA ALA A 29 11.21 24.09 -8.14
C ALA A 29 12.22 23.79 -7.01
N ASN A 30 12.78 22.57 -6.97
CA ASN A 30 13.72 22.10 -5.95
C ASN A 30 15.02 21.56 -6.59
N PRO A 31 15.78 22.38 -7.34
CA PRO A 31 16.85 21.91 -8.23
C PRO A 31 18.06 21.29 -7.51
N THR A 32 18.23 21.57 -6.22
CA THR A 32 19.33 21.06 -5.39
C THR A 32 18.90 19.89 -4.50
N ALA A 33 17.61 19.56 -4.44
CA ALA A 33 17.12 18.46 -3.63
C ALA A 33 17.23 17.13 -4.42
N PRO A 34 17.60 16.02 -3.75
CA PRO A 34 17.47 14.70 -4.36
C PRO A 34 15.99 14.41 -4.65
N CYS A 35 15.72 13.62 -5.68
CA CYS A 35 14.39 13.11 -6.00
C CYS A 35 14.31 11.60 -5.77
N GLU A 36 13.10 11.11 -5.52
CA GLU A 36 12.82 9.69 -5.31
C GLU A 36 12.25 9.06 -6.59
N MET A 37 12.71 7.85 -6.92
CA MET A 37 12.28 7.13 -8.12
C MET A 37 10.97 6.36 -7.90
N THR A 38 10.63 6.10 -6.65
CA THR A 38 9.47 5.32 -6.23
C THR A 38 8.48 6.23 -5.53
N GLU A 39 7.20 5.90 -5.64
CA GLU A 39 6.16 6.60 -4.90
C GLU A 39 6.34 6.39 -3.40
N PRO A 40 6.07 7.43 -2.59
CA PRO A 40 6.25 7.35 -1.17
C PRO A 40 5.14 6.46 -0.57
N ILE A 41 5.51 5.65 0.41
CA ILE A 41 4.58 4.72 1.05
C ILE A 41 4.41 5.05 2.53
N MET A 42 3.19 4.88 3.01
CA MET A 42 2.88 4.88 4.44
C MET A 42 3.24 3.52 5.02
N ALA A 43 4.49 3.33 5.41
CA ALA A 43 4.95 2.10 6.04
C ALA A 43 4.56 2.07 7.52
N ASP A 44 4.03 0.94 7.98
CA ASP A 44 3.84 0.64 9.39
C ASP A 44 5.15 0.05 9.97
N ASP A 45 5.62 0.62 11.07
CA ASP A 45 6.79 0.15 11.82
C ASP A 45 6.44 -0.94 12.85
N GLY A 46 5.22 -1.50 12.78
CA GLY A 46 4.68 -2.49 13.70
C GLY A 46 3.90 -1.88 14.86
N SER A 47 3.71 -0.55 14.85
CA SER A 47 2.95 0.15 15.88
C SER A 47 1.63 0.73 15.35
N GLY A 48 1.35 0.70 14.05
CA GLY A 48 0.19 1.32 13.43
C GLY A 48 -1.17 0.75 13.84
N ALA A 49 -1.22 -0.38 14.55
CA ALA A 49 -2.46 -1.08 14.89
C ALA A 49 -3.46 -0.27 15.76
N ASP A 50 -3.00 0.74 16.50
CA ASP A 50 -3.84 1.61 17.34
C ASP A 50 -4.27 2.92 16.64
N ILE A 51 -3.92 3.09 15.37
CA ILE A 51 -4.31 4.25 14.57
C ILE A 51 -5.74 4.05 14.04
N SER A 52 -6.65 4.91 14.47
CA SER A 52 -8.08 4.86 14.14
C SER A 52 -8.57 6.03 13.27
N ILE A 53 -7.76 7.08 13.14
CA ILE A 53 -8.10 8.25 12.33
C ILE A 53 -7.62 8.09 10.88
N PRO A 54 -8.41 8.53 9.88
CA PRO A 54 -8.02 8.48 8.48
C PRO A 54 -6.72 9.26 8.26
N SER A 55 -5.80 8.66 7.50
CA SER A 55 -4.47 9.20 7.25
C SER A 55 -4.13 9.06 5.77
N PHE A 56 -3.81 10.18 5.12
CA PHE A 56 -3.42 10.22 3.71
C PHE A 56 -2.02 10.82 3.58
N LEU A 57 -1.24 10.26 2.66
CA LEU A 57 0.04 10.81 2.23
C LEU A 57 -0.17 11.58 0.93
N LEU A 58 0.32 12.81 0.88
CA LEU A 58 0.24 13.69 -0.27
C LEU A 58 1.63 13.84 -0.88
N TYR A 59 1.72 13.82 -2.21
CA TYR A 59 2.93 14.23 -2.89
C TYR A 59 3.30 15.66 -2.52
N LYS A 60 4.60 15.93 -2.53
CA LYS A 60 5.16 17.24 -2.16
C LYS A 60 4.51 18.41 -2.91
N THR A 61 4.27 18.26 -4.21
CA THR A 61 3.71 19.33 -5.05
C THR A 61 2.29 19.74 -4.66
N ASP A 62 1.48 18.80 -4.20
CA ASP A 62 0.12 19.09 -3.77
C ASP A 62 0.08 19.56 -2.31
N ALA A 63 0.91 18.97 -1.46
CA ALA A 63 1.05 19.40 -0.08
C ALA A 63 1.58 20.83 0.05
N ASP A 64 2.57 21.21 -0.77
CA ASP A 64 3.17 22.56 -0.75
C ASP A 64 2.15 23.66 -1.05
N LYS A 65 1.16 23.39 -1.92
CA LYS A 65 0.05 24.32 -2.20
C LYS A 65 -0.79 24.55 -0.95
N ILE A 66 -1.18 23.49 -0.25
CA ILE A 66 -1.94 23.58 1.00
C ILE A 66 -1.14 24.31 2.08
N ILE A 67 0.14 23.97 2.22
CA ILE A 67 1.04 24.59 3.20
C ILE A 67 1.19 26.09 2.93
N ALA A 68 1.29 26.51 1.66
CA ALA A 68 1.37 27.92 1.29
C ALA A 68 0.12 28.70 1.73
N GLU A 69 -1.08 28.17 1.46
CA GLU A 69 -2.35 28.78 1.89
C GLU A 69 -2.44 28.91 3.42
N VAL A 70 -2.07 27.85 4.16
CA VAL A 70 -2.07 27.84 5.63
C VAL A 70 -1.05 28.84 6.21
N LYS A 71 0.14 28.95 5.60
CA LYS A 71 1.17 29.93 6.02
C LYS A 71 0.73 31.37 5.84
N GLU A 72 -0.11 31.64 4.84
CA GLU A 72 -0.70 32.96 4.60
C GLU A 72 -1.95 33.20 5.47
N ASN A 73 -2.17 32.35 6.48
CA ASN A 73 -3.27 32.43 7.44
C ASN A 73 -4.66 32.39 6.77
N ARG A 74 -4.75 31.73 5.61
CA ARG A 74 -6.03 31.46 4.94
C ARG A 74 -6.58 30.11 5.42
N PRO A 75 -7.88 30.04 5.76
CA PRO A 75 -8.50 28.78 6.16
C PRO A 75 -8.57 27.84 4.95
N VAL A 76 -8.08 26.62 5.14
CA VAL A 76 -8.18 25.54 4.15
C VAL A 76 -9.14 24.48 4.69
N GLN A 77 -10.13 24.12 3.89
CA GLN A 77 -11.01 22.99 4.15
C GLN A 77 -10.57 21.81 3.27
N ALA A 78 -10.38 20.65 3.88
CA ALA A 78 -10.06 19.41 3.20
C ALA A 78 -11.17 18.38 3.45
N GLU A 79 -11.51 17.63 2.41
CA GLU A 79 -12.40 16.47 2.47
C GLU A 79 -11.59 15.23 2.10
N MET A 80 -11.67 14.18 2.92
CA MET A 80 -11.06 12.89 2.66
C MET A 80 -12.17 11.92 2.30
N ALA A 81 -12.16 11.42 1.08
CA ALA A 81 -13.13 10.46 0.59
C ALA A 81 -12.40 9.24 0.03
N TRP A 82 -12.83 8.05 0.45
CA TRP A 82 -12.50 6.79 -0.21
C TRP A 82 -13.53 6.57 -1.29
N SER A 83 -13.35 7.23 -2.43
CA SER A 83 -14.18 7.02 -3.60
C SER A 83 -13.84 5.66 -4.19
N LEU A 84 -14.48 4.59 -3.68
CA LEU A 84 -14.47 3.31 -4.38
C LEU A 84 -15.24 3.51 -5.68
N PRO A 85 -14.62 3.36 -6.87
CA PRO A 85 -15.38 3.36 -8.10
C PRO A 85 -16.37 2.20 -8.02
N SER A 86 -17.65 2.53 -7.83
CA SER A 86 -18.76 1.59 -7.73
C SER A 86 -19.55 1.65 -9.04
N PRO A 87 -19.17 0.87 -10.07
CA PRO A 87 -20.07 0.62 -11.18
C PRO A 87 -21.26 -0.26 -10.75
N ASP A 88 -21.12 -1.05 -9.68
CA ASP A 88 -22.09 -2.09 -9.29
C ASP A 88 -22.22 -2.37 -7.76
N ASP A 89 -21.85 -1.41 -6.90
CA ASP A 89 -21.96 -1.47 -5.43
C ASP A 89 -21.18 -2.62 -4.74
N ARG A 90 -20.14 -3.15 -5.40
CA ARG A 90 -19.27 -4.18 -4.84
C ARG A 90 -17.87 -3.63 -4.50
N VAL A 91 -17.30 -4.11 -3.39
CA VAL A 91 -15.91 -3.85 -3.02
C VAL A 91 -15.02 -4.83 -3.78
N GLU A 92 -14.16 -4.34 -4.67
CA GLU A 92 -13.18 -5.17 -5.36
C GLU A 92 -11.87 -5.21 -4.56
N TYR A 93 -11.34 -6.40 -4.31
CA TYR A 93 -10.03 -6.55 -3.69
C TYR A 93 -9.25 -7.71 -4.32
N ASP A 94 -7.95 -7.47 -4.48
CA ASP A 94 -6.99 -8.41 -5.02
C ASP A 94 -6.02 -8.83 -3.93
N LEU A 95 -5.69 -10.12 -3.86
CA LEU A 95 -4.70 -10.63 -2.89
C LEU A 95 -3.64 -11.46 -3.60
N TRP A 96 -2.40 -10.98 -3.54
CA TRP A 96 -1.22 -11.73 -3.97
C TRP A 96 -0.71 -12.58 -2.81
N THR A 97 -0.67 -13.90 -2.99
CA THR A 97 -0.25 -14.85 -1.94
C THR A 97 0.79 -15.83 -2.47
N SER A 98 1.62 -16.33 -1.56
CA SER A 98 2.50 -17.47 -1.80
C SER A 98 2.33 -18.48 -0.65
N PRO A 99 2.31 -19.80 -0.89
CA PRO A 99 2.17 -20.79 0.19
C PRO A 99 3.31 -20.74 1.21
N SER A 100 4.46 -20.18 0.82
CA SER A 100 5.63 -19.99 1.69
C SER A 100 5.69 -18.63 2.36
N ASP A 101 4.71 -17.74 2.13
CA ASP A 101 4.67 -16.41 2.76
C ASP A 101 4.21 -16.49 4.22
N GLY A 102 5.19 -16.63 5.11
CA GLY A 102 4.96 -16.62 6.55
C GLY A 102 4.62 -15.24 7.12
N ILE A 103 4.86 -14.15 6.40
CA ILE A 103 4.61 -12.79 6.89
C ILE A 103 3.12 -12.48 6.77
N SER A 104 2.53 -12.73 5.60
CA SER A 104 1.12 -12.43 5.36
C SER A 104 0.18 -13.50 5.93
N ALA A 105 0.69 -14.63 6.40
CA ALA A 105 -0.12 -15.76 6.88
C ALA A 105 -1.11 -15.39 8.00
N GLU A 106 -0.68 -14.55 8.94
CA GLU A 106 -1.54 -14.07 10.03
C GLU A 106 -2.66 -13.18 9.51
N PHE A 107 -2.33 -12.22 8.64
CA PHE A 107 -3.33 -11.37 7.99
C PHE A 107 -4.37 -12.20 7.23
N ILE A 108 -3.94 -13.18 6.43
CA ILE A 108 -4.85 -14.05 5.66
C ILE A 108 -5.80 -14.82 6.58
N ARG A 109 -5.28 -15.33 7.71
CA ARG A 109 -6.08 -16.04 8.70
C ARG A 109 -7.14 -15.14 9.32
N ASP A 110 -6.75 -13.93 9.71
CA ASP A 110 -7.61 -13.00 10.43
C ASP A 110 -8.61 -12.32 9.46
N TRP A 111 -8.24 -12.12 8.20
CA TRP A 111 -9.09 -11.58 7.13
C TRP A 111 -10.24 -12.51 6.76
N LYS A 112 -10.13 -13.82 7.04
CA LYS A 112 -11.13 -14.83 6.70
C LYS A 112 -12.55 -14.41 7.12
N ASP A 113 -12.72 -13.97 8.36
CA ASP A 113 -14.05 -13.65 8.90
C ASP A 113 -14.63 -12.39 8.22
N VAL A 114 -13.78 -11.44 7.85
CA VAL A 114 -14.15 -10.25 7.08
C VAL A 114 -14.58 -10.63 5.66
N ALA A 115 -13.80 -11.48 4.98
CA ALA A 115 -14.13 -11.96 3.64
C ALA A 115 -15.48 -12.71 3.60
N ILE A 116 -15.76 -13.54 4.61
CA ILE A 116 -17.06 -14.21 4.75
C ILE A 116 -18.18 -13.19 4.99
N ALA A 117 -17.96 -12.19 5.83
CA ALA A 117 -18.96 -11.16 6.14
C ALA A 117 -19.28 -10.27 4.93
N LEU A 118 -18.31 -10.01 4.05
CA LEU A 118 -18.49 -9.24 2.82
C LEU A 118 -19.35 -9.98 1.79
N GLY A 119 -19.23 -11.31 1.69
CA GLY A 119 -20.12 -12.14 0.87
C GLY A 119 -20.24 -11.67 -0.58
N ASP A 120 -21.47 -11.47 -1.04
CA ASP A 120 -21.80 -11.01 -2.40
C ASP A 120 -21.55 -9.51 -2.65
N LYS A 121 -21.25 -8.75 -1.59
CA LYS A 121 -20.89 -7.32 -1.66
C LYS A 121 -19.41 -7.09 -1.96
N ALA A 122 -18.63 -8.15 -2.15
CA ALA A 122 -17.26 -8.03 -2.58
C ALA A 122 -16.94 -8.95 -3.76
N TYR A 123 -16.01 -8.50 -4.60
CA TYR A 123 -15.42 -9.28 -5.67
C TYR A 123 -13.95 -9.52 -5.33
N PHE A 124 -13.57 -10.80 -5.24
CA PHE A 124 -12.23 -11.21 -4.85
C PHE A 124 -11.46 -11.79 -6.03
N THR A 125 -10.29 -11.23 -6.35
CA THR A 125 -9.34 -11.81 -7.31
C THR A 125 -8.12 -12.38 -6.59
N PRO A 126 -7.96 -13.70 -6.49
CA PRO A 126 -6.75 -14.29 -5.96
C PRO A 126 -5.62 -14.25 -6.99
N HIS A 127 -4.44 -13.85 -6.55
CA HIS A 127 -3.21 -13.97 -7.31
C HIS A 127 -2.22 -14.85 -6.56
N MET A 128 -1.64 -15.83 -7.25
CA MET A 128 -0.58 -16.67 -6.70
C MET A 128 0.76 -16.16 -7.23
N TYR A 129 1.69 -15.87 -6.33
CA TYR A 129 3.05 -15.55 -6.73
C TYR A 129 3.75 -16.82 -7.23
N LEU A 130 4.21 -16.78 -8.48
CA LEU A 130 4.95 -17.89 -9.08
C LEU A 130 6.44 -17.65 -8.87
N HIS A 131 7.10 -18.62 -8.24
CA HIS A 131 8.54 -18.65 -8.10
C HIS A 131 9.13 -19.56 -9.18
N ASP A 132 10.32 -19.20 -9.65
CA ASP A 132 11.13 -20.06 -10.52
C ASP A 132 11.59 -21.29 -9.73
N GLY A 133 11.05 -22.47 -10.08
CA GLY A 133 11.34 -23.72 -9.40
C GLY A 133 12.80 -24.15 -9.51
N GLU A 134 13.45 -23.85 -10.64
CA GLU A 134 14.88 -24.15 -10.84
C GLU A 134 15.74 -23.30 -9.90
N LYS A 135 15.46 -21.99 -9.82
CA LYS A 135 16.15 -21.08 -8.89
C LYS A 135 15.87 -21.42 -7.42
N SER A 136 14.66 -21.91 -7.13
CA SER A 136 14.29 -22.38 -5.79
C SER A 136 14.88 -23.74 -5.42
N GLY A 137 15.63 -24.38 -6.34
CA GLY A 137 16.27 -25.67 -6.09
C GLY A 137 15.29 -26.84 -6.07
N CYS A 138 14.14 -26.70 -6.73
CA CYS A 138 13.15 -27.77 -6.84
C CYS A 138 13.66 -28.97 -7.63
N HIS A 139 14.59 -28.76 -8.55
CA HIS A 139 15.28 -29.80 -9.29
C HIS A 139 16.75 -29.81 -8.86
N ALA A 140 17.22 -30.93 -8.29
CA ALA A 140 18.66 -31.09 -8.12
C ALA A 140 19.34 -31.39 -9.47
N PRO A 141 20.65 -31.09 -9.58
CA PRO A 141 21.44 -31.44 -10.77
C PRO A 141 21.46 -32.94 -11.11
N ASN A 142 21.09 -33.81 -10.16
CA ASN A 142 21.00 -35.25 -10.32
C ASN A 142 19.63 -35.75 -10.83
N GLY A 143 18.66 -34.86 -11.04
CA GLY A 143 17.31 -35.18 -11.50
C GLY A 143 16.28 -35.40 -10.39
N ASP A 144 16.66 -35.28 -9.11
CA ASP A 144 15.72 -35.40 -8.00
C ASP A 144 14.78 -34.19 -7.94
N ASN A 145 13.49 -34.44 -7.70
CA ASN A 145 12.48 -33.40 -7.52
C ASN A 145 12.15 -33.23 -6.03
N TYR A 146 12.59 -32.12 -5.44
CA TYR A 146 12.35 -31.78 -4.03
C TYR A 146 11.03 -31.06 -3.78
N CYS A 147 10.45 -30.45 -4.81
CA CYS A 147 9.20 -29.70 -4.70
C CYS A 147 7.97 -30.50 -5.13
N PHE A 148 8.14 -31.76 -5.52
CA PHE A 148 7.08 -32.69 -5.92
C PHE A 148 6.08 -32.06 -6.90
N THR A 149 4.84 -31.83 -6.45
CA THR A 149 3.73 -31.30 -7.24
C THR A 149 3.59 -29.78 -7.14
N LEU A 150 4.53 -29.08 -6.51
CA LEU A 150 4.49 -27.62 -6.36
C LEU A 150 4.91 -26.88 -7.64
N CYS A 151 5.73 -27.51 -8.50
CA CYS A 151 6.11 -26.93 -9.79
C CYS A 151 5.07 -27.22 -10.87
N THR A 152 4.71 -26.18 -11.63
CA THR A 152 3.88 -26.28 -12.84
C THR A 152 4.73 -25.88 -14.05
N ASN A 153 4.40 -26.33 -15.27
CA ASN A 153 5.16 -26.00 -16.50
C ASN A 153 6.62 -26.47 -16.55
N SER A 154 6.95 -27.61 -15.94
CA SER A 154 8.28 -28.25 -15.99
C SER A 154 9.42 -27.54 -15.24
N GLY A 155 9.11 -26.62 -14.33
CA GLY A 155 10.09 -25.95 -13.48
C GLY A 155 9.74 -24.49 -13.28
#